data_AF-A0A7N0TDE6-F1
#
_entry.id   AF-A0A7N0TDE6-F1
#
_cell.length_a   1.000
_cell.length_b   1.000
_cell.length_c   1.000
_cell.angle_alpha   90.00
_cell.angle_beta   90.00
_cell.angle_gamma   90.00
#
_symmetry.space_group_name_H-M   'P 1'
#
loop_
_entity.id
_entity.type
_entity.pdbx_description
1 polymer ?
#
loop_
_entity_poly.entity_id
_entity_poly.type
_entity_poly.pdbx_seq_one_letter_code
_entity_poly.pdbx_strand_id
1 'polypeptide(L)' 'MREIARQDWERTSANGTSEFASVLEIFEVAPALFMVDVRKAAGDTLEYHKMSELLKLMGNKVLMALIPKAPS' A
#
# COMPACT_ATOMS: atom_id res chain seq x y z
N MET A 1 8.55 -5.02 -16.42
CA MET A 1 7.73 -4.82 -15.21
C MET A 1 7.83 -6.07 -14.36
N ARG A 2 8.27 -5.94 -13.11
CA ARG A 2 8.44 -7.07 -12.18
C ARG A 2 7.73 -6.74 -10.87
N GLU A 3 6.93 -7.67 -10.35
CA GLU A 3 6.37 -7.57 -9.00
C GLU A 3 7.50 -7.74 -7.97
N ILE A 4 7.58 -6.80 -7.03
CA ILE A 4 8.61 -6.79 -5.99
C ILE A 4 8.02 -7.12 -4.62
N ALA A 5 6.81 -6.65 -4.34
CA ALA A 5 6.15 -6.90 -3.07
C ALA A 5 4.64 -6.80 -3.21
N ARG A 6 3.95 -7.58 -2.37
CA ARG A 6 2.52 -7.51 -2.16
C ARG A 6 2.26 -7.44 -0.65
N GLN A 7 1.39 -6.53 -0.24
CA GLN A 7 1.00 -6.35 1.15
C GLN A 7 -0.52 -6.29 1.23
N ASP A 8 -1.11 -7.18 2.01
CA ASP A 8 -2.53 -7.18 2.32
C ASP A 8 -2.73 -6.47 3.66
N TRP A 9 -3.52 -5.40 3.67
CA TRP A 9 -3.78 -4.57 4.84
C TRP A 9 -5.23 -4.75 5.28
N GLU A 10 -5.42 -5.22 6.51
CA GLU A 10 -6.72 -5.35 7.15
C GLU A 10 -6.75 -4.48 8.40
N ARG A 11 -7.78 -3.64 8.53
CA ARG A 11 -7.99 -2.79 9.70
C ARG A 11 -9.45 -2.77 10.07
N THR A 12 -9.76 -3.29 11.25
CA THR A 12 -11.06 -3.08 11.89
C THR A 12 -11.08 -1.71 12.55
N SER A 13 -12.07 -0.90 12.22
CA SER A 13 -12.34 0.38 12.91
C SER A 13 -12.55 0.10 14.41
N ALA A 14 -11.99 0.97 15.27
CA ALA A 14 -12.14 0.88 16.72
C ALA A 14 -13.62 0.93 17.17
N ASN A 15 -14.53 1.42 16.33
CA ASN A 15 -15.97 1.47 16.59
C ASN A 15 -16.75 0.26 16.03
N GLY A 16 -16.08 -0.74 15.46
CA GLY A 16 -16.69 -1.98 14.96
C GLY A 16 -17.56 -1.82 13.71
N THR A 17 -17.62 -0.62 13.12
CA THR A 17 -18.57 -0.25 12.05
C THR A 17 -17.98 -0.16 10.64
N SER A 18 -16.65 -0.22 10.49
CA SER A 18 -15.97 -0.25 9.18
C SER A 18 -14.80 -1.22 9.23
N GLU A 19 -14.87 -2.28 8.42
CA GLU A 19 -13.74 -3.14 8.12
C GLU A 19 -13.07 -2.60 6.86
N PHE A 20 -11.86 -2.06 7.00
CA PHE A 20 -11.05 -1.62 5.88
C PHE A 20 -10.12 -2.74 5.46
N ALA A 21 -10.18 -3.13 4.19
CA ALA A 21 -9.21 -4.03 3.60
C ALA A 21 -8.69 -3.46 2.28
N SER A 22 -7.37 -3.46 2.10
CA SER A 22 -6.74 -3.08 0.85
C SER A 22 -5.53 -3.95 0.55
N VAL A 23 -5.20 -4.08 -0.73
CA VAL A 23 -4.03 -4.78 -1.23
C VAL A 23 -3.12 -3.76 -1.89
N LEU A 24 -1.85 -3.73 -1.51
CA LEU A 24 -0.82 -2.92 -2.14
C LEU A 24 0.12 -3.82 -2.91
N GLU A 25 0.34 -3.53 -4.18
CA GLU A 25 1.29 -4.22 -5.05
C GLU A 25 2.33 -3.24 -5.55
N ILE A 26 3.60 -3.60 -5.40
CA ILE A 26 4.73 -2.76 -5.80
C ILE A 26 5.39 -3.40 -7.02
N PHE A 27 5.47 -2.64 -8.09
CA PHE A 27 6.10 -3.05 -9.35
C PHE A 27 7.29 -2.15 -9.66
N GLU A 28 8.41 -2.75 -10.07
CA GLU A 28 9.48 -2.00 -10.72
C GLU A 28 9.21 -1.92 -12.21
N VAL A 29 9.05 -0.69 -12.69
CA VAL A 29 8.72 -0.37 -14.09
C VAL A 29 9.94 0.14 -14.85
N ALA A 30 10.91 0.73 -14.16
CA ALA A 30 12.24 1.08 -14.66
C ALA A 30 13.24 1.14 -13.47
N PRO A 31 14.57 1.18 -13.70
CA PRO A 31 15.55 1.27 -12.61
C PRO A 31 15.25 2.45 -11.67
N ALA A 32 15.06 2.15 -10.39
CA ALA A 32 14.68 3.12 -9.35
C ALA A 32 13.33 3.84 -9.56
N LEU A 33 12.50 3.38 -10.51
CA LEU A 33 11.14 3.84 -10.71
C LEU A 33 10.16 2.71 -10.38
N PHE A 34 9.41 2.94 -9.31
CA PHE A 34 8.45 1.98 -8.79
C PHE A 34 7.04 2.52 -8.93
N MET A 35 6.13 1.63 -9.30
CA MET A 35 4.70 1.88 -9.33
C MET A 35 4.06 1.12 -8.18
N VAL A 36 3.17 1.78 -7.44
CA VAL A 36 2.39 1.13 -6.39
C VAL A 36 0.95 1.10 -6.88
N ASP A 37 0.43 -0.10 -7.12
CA ASP A 37 -1.00 -0.32 -7.32
C ASP A 37 -1.64 -0.55 -5.96
N VAL A 38 -2.73 0.18 -5.69
CA VAL A 38 -3.52 0.01 -4.47
C VAL A 38 -4.87 -0.48 -4.94
N ARG A 39 -5.36 -1.55 -4.32
CA ARG A 39 -6.67 -2.14 -4.62
C ARG A 39 -7.49 -2.20 -3.35
N LYS A 40 -8.71 -1.68 -3.41
CA LYS A 40 -9.66 -1.76 -2.31
C LYS A 40 -10.31 -3.15 -2.29
N ALA A 41 -10.25 -3.83 -1.16
CA ALA A 41 -10.90 -5.13 -0.95
C ALA A 41 -12.21 -4.98 -0.13
N ALA A 42 -12.21 -4.14 0.92
CA ALA A 42 -13.40 -3.84 1.75
C ALA A 42 -13.31 -2.46 2.43
N GLY A 43 -14.44 -1.94 2.91
CA GLY A 43 -14.50 -0.70 3.73
C GLY A 43 -14.99 0.55 2.99
N ASP A 44 -14.96 1.70 3.67
CA ASP A 44 -15.43 2.97 3.11
C ASP A 44 -14.36 3.64 2.21
N THR A 45 -14.80 4.29 1.14
CA THR A 45 -13.95 4.97 0.16
C THR A 45 -13.21 6.17 0.79
N LEU A 46 -13.74 6.76 1.87
CA LEU A 46 -13.09 7.83 2.62
C LEU A 46 -11.79 7.37 3.30
N GLU A 47 -11.75 6.14 3.83
CA GLU A 47 -10.55 5.57 4.47
C GLU A 47 -9.46 5.28 3.42
N TYR A 48 -9.89 4.84 2.24
CA TYR A 48 -9.02 4.64 1.09
C TYR A 48 -8.37 5.94 0.60
N HIS A 49 -9.14 7.03 0.53
CA HIS A 49 -8.60 8.35 0.19
C HIS A 49 -7.54 8.82 1.20
N LYS A 50 -7.78 8.65 2.51
CA LYS A 50 -6.78 8.96 3.54
C LYS A 50 -5.50 8.14 3.37
N MET A 51 -5.63 6.86 3.03
CA MET A 51 -4.47 5.99 2.76
C MET A 51 -3.70 6.44 1.52
N SER A 52 -4.40 6.84 0.45
CA SER A 52 -3.78 7.38 -0.76
C SER A 52 -3.05 8.71 -0.51
N GLU A 53 -3.60 9.58 0.35
CA GLU A 53 -2.95 10.83 0.76
C GLU A 53 -1.73 10.59 1.65
N LEU A 54 -1.79 9.61 2.57
CA LEU A 54 -0.63 9.20 3.36
C LEU A 54 0.50 8.68 2.45
N LEU A 55 0.17 7.82 1.47
CA LEU A 55 1.15 7.33 0.49
C LEU A 55 1.81 8.48 -0.29
N LYS A 56 1.02 9.48 -0.72
CA LYS A 56 1.54 10.69 -1.40
C LYS A 56 2.45 11.54 -0.50
N LEU A 57 2.09 11.72 0.77
CA LEU A 57 2.83 12.55 1.74
C LEU A 57 4.12 11.88 2.26
N MET A 58 4.18 10.55 2.30
CA MET A 58 5.27 9.83 2.96
C MET A 58 6.54 9.65 2.09
N GLY A 59 6.47 9.91 0.78
CA GLY A 59 7.64 9.91 -0.12
C GLY A 59 8.46 8.61 -0.15
N ASN A 60 9.67 8.67 -0.74
CA ASN A 60 10.54 7.51 -0.99
C ASN A 60 10.92 6.69 0.27
N LYS A 61 10.80 7.26 1.47
CA LYS A 61 11.22 6.62 2.73
C LYS A 61 10.37 5.42 3.13
N VAL A 62 9.05 5.43 2.88
CA VAL A 62 8.17 4.30 3.24
C VAL A 62 8.10 3.26 2.13
N LEU A 63 8.26 3.65 0.86
CA LEU A 63 8.42 2.69 -0.23
C LEU A 63 9.60 1.75 0.04
N MET A 64 10.72 2.29 0.55
CA MET A 64 11.88 1.50 0.99
C MET A 64 11.60 0.63 2.23
N ALA A 65 10.63 1.00 3.08
CA ALA A 65 10.25 0.22 4.26
C ALA A 65 9.21 -0.87 3.94
N LEU A 66 8.41 -0.68 2.88
CA LEU A 66 7.42 -1.64 2.37
C LEU A 66 8.03 -2.66 1.38
N ILE A 67 9.18 -2.36 0.78
CA ILE A 67 10.00 -3.35 0.08
C ILE A 67 10.77 -4.12 1.15
N PRO A 68 10.41 -5.38 1.49
CA PRO A 68 11.22 -6.17 2.39
C PRO A 68 12.62 -6.27 1.79
N LYS A 69 13.63 -5.90 2.58
CA LYS A 69 15.05 -6.00 2.21
C LYS A 69 15.31 -7.42 1.70
N ALA A 70 15.57 -7.56 0.40
CA ALA A 70 15.87 -8.85 -0.19
C ALA A 70 17.00 -9.51 0.62
N PRO A 71 16.85 -10.76 1.07
CA PRO A 71 17.94 -11.46 1.74
C PRO A 71 19.11 -11.56 0.76
N SER A 72 20.25 -11.01 1.18
CA SER A 72 21.55 -11.12 0.50
C SER A 72 22.02 -12.57 0.45
#